data_AF-A0A7J9JJK9-F1
#
_entry.id   AF-A0A7J9JJK9-F1
#
_cell.length_a   1.000
_cell.length_b   1.000
_cell.length_c   1.000
_cell.angle_alpha   90.00
_cell.angle_beta   90.00
_cell.angle_gamma   90.00
#
_symmetry.space_group_name_H-M   'P 1'
#
loop_
_entity.id
_entity.type
_entity.pdbx_description
1 polymer ?
#
loop_
_entity_poly.entity_id
_entity_poly.type
_entity_poly.pdbx_seq_one_letter_code
_entity_poly.pdbx_strand_id
1 'polypeptide(L)'
;MLTQQVSPTGDPVLFLQLAFTATFFAGLFQASLGFLRLGFIIDFLSKATLIGFMAGAAIIVSLQQLKSLLGITHFTKKMGFIPVMTSVFHNSQEWSWQTILMGFSFLVFLLVARHVSMRRPKLFWVSAAAPLVCVILSTFLVFAFKALNIFII
;
A
#
# COMPACT_ATOMS: atom_id res chain seq x y z
N MET A 1 12.10 7.66 2.30
CA MET A 1 13.11 8.59 2.85
C MET A 1 14.46 7.88 3.00
N LEU A 2 14.55 6.72 3.67
CA LEU A 2 15.80 5.93 3.73
C LEU A 2 16.27 5.43 2.35
N THR A 3 15.35 4.97 1.50
CA THR A 3 15.63 4.49 0.12
C THR A 3 16.18 5.57 -0.83
N GLN A 4 16.12 6.85 -0.43
CA GLN A 4 16.71 7.95 -1.18
C GLN A 4 18.16 8.22 -0.75
N GLN A 5 18.55 7.81 0.46
CA GLN A 5 19.89 8.00 1.03
C GLN A 5 20.75 6.74 0.91
N VAL A 6 20.16 5.55 1.06
CA VAL A 6 20.84 4.25 0.98
C VAL A 6 20.03 3.31 0.10
N SER A 7 20.70 2.70 -0.88
CA SER A 7 20.08 1.74 -1.80
C SER A 7 19.88 0.39 -1.09
N PRO A 8 18.65 -0.16 -1.03
CA PRO A 8 18.37 -1.43 -0.35
C PRO A 8 19.14 -2.63 -0.93
N THR A 9 19.46 -2.57 -2.22
CA THR A 9 20.20 -3.60 -2.97
C THR A 9 21.71 -3.39 -2.97
N GLY A 10 22.19 -2.18 -2.65
CA GLY A 10 23.62 -1.87 -2.59
C GLY A 10 24.21 -2.27 -1.24
N ASP A 11 23.64 -1.72 -0.16
CA ASP A 11 24.10 -1.95 1.20
C ASP A 11 22.93 -2.33 2.12
N PRO A 12 22.43 -3.58 2.02
CA PRO A 12 21.24 -4.02 2.75
C PRO A 12 21.41 -3.95 4.27
N VAL A 13 22.62 -4.22 4.77
CA VAL A 13 22.93 -4.18 6.21
C VAL A 13 22.81 -2.76 6.75
N LEU A 14 23.37 -1.77 6.03
CA LEU A 14 23.30 -0.36 6.42
C LEU A 14 21.85 0.16 6.38
N PHE A 15 21.10 -0.19 5.33
CA PHE A 15 19.69 0.15 5.23
C PHE A 15 18.89 -0.39 6.43
N LEU A 16 19.14 -1.64 6.82
CA LEU A 16 18.46 -2.29 7.92
C LEU A 16 18.82 -1.66 9.28
N GLN A 17 20.11 -1.36 9.51
CA GLN A 17 20.57 -0.66 10.71
C GLN A 17 19.91 0.72 10.86
N LEU A 18 19.83 1.49 9.77
CA LEU A 18 19.16 2.80 9.77
C LEU A 18 17.65 2.66 10.02
N ALA A 19 17.00 1.68 9.40
CA ALA A 19 15.58 1.42 9.59
C ALA A 19 15.26 1.03 11.04
N PHE A 20 16.04 0.14 11.64
CA PHE A 20 15.85 -0.27 13.03
C PHE A 20 16.15 0.86 14.02
N THR A 21 17.24 1.61 13.81
CA THR A 21 17.57 2.75 14.68
C THR A 21 16.47 3.80 14.64
N ALA A 22 15.99 4.17 13.44
CA ALA A 22 14.89 5.12 13.29
C ALA A 22 13.59 4.62 13.95
N THR A 23 13.24 3.35 13.76
CA THR A 23 12.03 2.75 14.33
C THR A 23 12.13 2.64 15.86
N PHE A 24 13.31 2.34 16.39
CA PHE A 24 13.56 2.29 17.82
C PHE A 24 13.37 3.66 18.47
N PHE A 25 13.96 4.73 17.90
CA PHE A 25 13.75 6.08 18.40
C PHE A 25 12.28 6.51 18.28
N ALA A 26 11.62 6.23 17.16
CA ALA A 26 10.19 6.51 17.00
C ALA A 26 9.34 5.81 18.09
N GLY A 27 9.63 4.54 18.37
CA GLY A 27 8.97 3.78 19.44
C GLY A 27 9.29 4.33 20.84
N LEU A 28 10.53 4.73 21.11
CA LEU A 28 10.94 5.34 22.37
C LEU A 28 10.21 6.66 22.62
N PHE A 29 10.13 7.53 21.62
CA PHE A 29 9.35 8.77 21.71
C PHE A 29 7.86 8.46 21.91
N GLN A 30 7.28 7.53 21.14
CA GLN A 30 5.87 7.15 21.28
C GLN A 30 5.56 6.60 22.67
N ALA A 31 6.43 5.75 23.22
CA ALA A 31 6.29 5.20 24.58
C ALA A 31 6.43 6.29 25.64
N SER A 32 7.38 7.21 25.49
CA SER A 32 7.60 8.33 26.41
C SER A 32 6.39 9.28 26.44
N LEU A 33 5.88 9.66 25.26
CA LEU A 33 4.66 10.48 25.14
C LEU A 33 3.43 9.76 25.72
N GLY A 34 3.33 8.44 25.52
CA GLY A 34 2.27 7.61 26.10
C GLY A 34 2.34 7.53 27.62
N PHE A 35 3.55 7.35 28.19
CA PHE A 35 3.79 7.35 29.63
C PHE A 35 3.41 8.71 30.26
N LEU A 36 3.79 9.81 29.60
CA LEU A 36 3.43 11.17 30.00
C LEU A 36 1.96 11.52 29.73
N ARG A 37 1.17 10.59 29.15
CA ARG A 37 -0.24 10.78 28.76
C ARG A 37 -0.48 12.01 27.89
N LEU A 38 0.48 12.37 27.03
CA LEU A 38 0.40 13.52 26.13
C LEU A 38 -0.58 13.33 24.95
N GLY A 39 -1.41 12.27 24.99
CA GLY A 39 -2.49 12.06 24.02
C GLY A 39 -3.54 13.17 24.02
N PHE A 40 -3.69 13.91 25.13
CA PHE A 40 -4.60 15.06 25.23
C PHE A 40 -4.29 16.16 24.19
N ILE A 41 -3.05 16.22 23.68
CA ILE A 41 -2.65 17.21 22.67
C ILE A 41 -3.51 17.06 21.41
N ILE A 42 -3.94 15.84 21.07
CA ILE A 42 -4.81 15.59 19.92
C ILE A 42 -6.18 16.26 20.09
N ASP A 43 -6.68 16.42 21.32
CA ASP A 43 -7.95 17.09 21.59
C ASP A 43 -7.87 18.61 21.36
N PHE A 44 -6.66 19.18 21.33
CA PHE A 44 -6.41 20.57 20.94
C PHE A 44 -6.32 20.77 19.43
N LEU A 45 -6.16 19.70 18.63
CA LEU A 45 -6.25 19.80 17.18
C LEU A 45 -7.71 19.87 16.74
N SER A 46 -8.01 20.82 15.84
CA SER A 46 -9.35 20.91 15.27
C SER A 46 -9.69 19.63 14.50
N LYS A 47 -10.96 19.19 14.58
CA LYS A 47 -11.44 18.05 13.78
C LYS A 47 -11.19 18.24 12.29
N ALA A 48 -11.26 19.49 11.80
CA ALA A 48 -10.97 19.82 10.41
C ALA A 48 -9.51 19.53 10.03
N THR A 49 -8.55 19.83 10.92
CA THR A 49 -7.12 19.54 10.68
C THR A 49 -6.86 18.04 10.64
N LEU A 50 -7.45 17.26 11.56
CA LEU A 50 -7.29 15.80 11.60
C LEU A 50 -7.88 15.15 10.35
N ILE A 51 -9.09 15.54 9.95
CA ILE A 51 -9.75 15.03 8.73
C ILE A 51 -8.94 15.42 7.48
N GLY A 52 -8.46 16.67 7.40
CA GLY A 52 -7.63 17.14 6.29
C GLY A 52 -6.32 16.36 6.15
N PHE A 53 -5.64 16.09 7.27
CA PHE A 53 -4.43 15.26 7.28
C PHE A 53 -4.70 13.83 6.83
N MET A 54 -5.76 13.19 7.37
CA MET A 54 -6.15 11.83 6.98
C MET A 54 -6.55 11.74 5.50
N ALA A 55 -7.29 12.72 4.99
CA ALA A 55 -7.67 12.79 3.58
C ALA A 55 -6.43 12.96 2.66
N GLY A 56 -5.49 13.84 3.04
CA GLY A 56 -4.23 14.01 2.33
C GLY A 56 -3.39 12.73 2.30
N ALA A 57 -3.26 12.05 3.44
CA ALA A 57 -2.59 10.75 3.53
C ALA A 57 -3.28 9.69 2.66
N ALA A 58 -4.61 9.61 2.68
CA ALA A 58 -5.38 8.68 1.86
C ALA A 58 -5.18 8.90 0.36
N ILE A 59 -5.10 10.16 -0.08
CA ILE A 59 -4.78 10.51 -1.48
C ILE A 59 -3.38 10.00 -1.85
N ILE A 60 -2.36 10.32 -1.04
CA ILE A 60 -0.97 9.89 -1.31
C ILE A 60 -0.86 8.37 -1.35
N VAL A 61 -1.48 7.66 -0.41
CA VAL A 61 -1.49 6.19 -0.38
C VAL A 61 -2.17 5.64 -1.63
N SER A 62 -3.32 6.18 -2.03
CA SER A 62 -4.05 5.73 -3.23
C SER A 62 -3.22 5.91 -4.50
N LEU A 63 -2.52 7.05 -4.63
CA LEU A 63 -1.62 7.32 -5.75
C LEU A 63 -0.43 6.36 -5.78
N GLN A 64 0.09 5.99 -4.61
CA GLN A 64 1.16 4.99 -4.53
C GLN A 64 0.69 3.57 -4.86
N GLN A 65 -0.60 3.23 -4.68
CA GLN A 65 -1.13 1.95 -5.11
C GLN A 65 -1.34 1.87 -6.63
N LEU A 66 -1.50 3.00 -7.31
CA LEU A 66 -1.68 3.05 -8.76
C LEU A 66 -0.50 2.43 -9.53
N LYS A 67 0.73 2.55 -9.01
CA LYS A 67 1.92 1.90 -9.58
C LYS A 67 1.76 0.38 -9.68
N SER A 68 1.20 -0.23 -8.62
CA SER A 68 1.00 -1.67 -8.50
C SER A 68 -0.17 -2.14 -9.37
N LEU A 69 -1.21 -1.32 -9.48
CA LEU A 69 -2.36 -1.61 -10.35
C LEU A 69 -2.01 -1.51 -11.84
N LEU A 70 -1.17 -0.57 -12.24
CA LEU A 70 -0.76 -0.38 -13.65
C LEU A 70 0.41 -1.28 -14.08
N GLY A 71 1.12 -1.90 -13.12
CA GLY A 71 2.27 -2.77 -13.41
C GLY A 71 3.53 -2.03 -13.84
N ILE A 72 3.65 -0.74 -13.51
CA ILE A 72 4.80 0.10 -13.93
C ILE A 72 6.04 -0.30 -13.12
N THR A 73 7.07 -0.78 -13.81
CA THR A 73 8.33 -1.23 -13.18
C THR A 73 9.26 -0.08 -12.84
N HIS A 74 9.28 0.98 -13.67
CA HIS A 74 10.07 2.18 -13.42
C HIS A 74 9.23 3.29 -12.83
N PHE A 75 8.93 3.17 -11.54
CA PHE A 75 8.18 4.19 -10.82
C PHE A 75 9.11 5.21 -10.15
N THR A 76 8.74 6.49 -10.19
CA THR A 76 9.52 7.55 -9.53
C THR A 76 9.66 7.30 -8.03
N LYS A 77 10.84 7.59 -7.48
CA LYS A 77 11.11 7.50 -6.03
C LYS A 77 10.50 8.66 -5.23
N LYS A 78 9.83 9.62 -5.90
CA LYS A 78 9.20 10.79 -5.28
C LYS A 78 7.72 10.51 -4.97
N MET A 79 7.29 10.79 -3.75
CA MET A 79 5.92 10.50 -3.27
C MET A 79 4.93 11.65 -3.46
N GLY A 80 5.32 12.73 -4.16
CA GLY A 80 4.45 13.87 -4.40
C GLY A 80 3.37 13.58 -5.46
N PHE A 81 2.25 14.29 -5.39
CA PHE A 81 1.15 14.16 -6.37
C PHE A 81 1.62 14.36 -7.82
N ILE A 82 2.28 15.50 -8.08
CA ILE A 82 2.75 15.88 -9.41
C ILE A 82 3.71 14.82 -9.99
N PRO A 83 4.81 14.43 -9.32
CA PRO A 83 5.75 13.46 -9.90
C PRO A 83 5.12 12.07 -10.10
N VAL A 84 4.16 11.66 -9.25
CA VAL A 84 3.44 10.40 -9.42
C VAL A 84 2.55 10.45 -10.67
N MET A 85 1.76 11.51 -10.85
CA MET A 85 0.92 11.67 -12.04
C MET A 85 1.75 11.77 -13.31
N THR A 86 2.82 12.57 -13.31
CA THR A 86 3.74 12.64 -14.46
C THR A 86 4.33 11.28 -14.80
N SER A 87 4.71 10.47 -13.81
CA SER A 87 5.27 9.12 -14.05
C SER A 87 4.23 8.17 -14.65
N VAL A 88 2.97 8.27 -14.23
CA VAL A 88 1.87 7.44 -14.76
C VAL A 88 1.62 7.75 -16.24
N PHE A 89 1.58 9.03 -16.62
CA PHE A 89 1.32 9.43 -18.01
C PHE A 89 2.53 9.24 -18.92
N HIS A 90 3.75 9.49 -18.42
CA HIS A 90 4.97 9.38 -19.22
C HIS A 90 5.38 7.92 -19.46
N ASN A 91 5.15 7.03 -18.48
CA ASN A 91 5.44 5.59 -18.61
C ASN A 91 4.22 4.79 -19.09
N SER A 92 3.29 5.41 -19.84
CA SER A 92 2.09 4.75 -20.37
C SER A 92 2.40 3.55 -21.29
N GLN A 93 3.61 3.48 -21.85
CA GLN A 93 4.06 2.37 -22.70
C GLN A 93 4.43 1.11 -21.89
N GLU A 94 4.66 1.21 -20.57
CA GLU A 94 4.94 0.05 -19.70
C GLU A 94 3.66 -0.61 -19.15
N TRP A 95 2.47 -0.15 -19.57
CA TRP A 95 1.22 -0.67 -19.02
C TRP A 95 0.99 -2.12 -19.43
N SER A 96 1.02 -3.01 -18.44
CA SER A 96 0.63 -4.41 -18.64
C SER A 96 -0.88 -4.56 -18.48
N TRP A 97 -1.58 -4.79 -19.59
CA TRP A 97 -3.01 -5.07 -19.58
C TRP A 97 -3.39 -6.24 -18.65
N GLN A 98 -2.54 -7.28 -18.57
CA GLN A 98 -2.76 -8.42 -17.69
C GLN A 98 -2.76 -8.02 -16.20
N THR A 99 -1.82 -7.14 -15.81
CA THR A 99 -1.71 -6.65 -14.43
C THR A 99 -2.88 -5.75 -14.07
N ILE A 100 -3.29 -4.87 -14.98
CA ILE A 100 -4.44 -3.98 -14.80
C ILE A 100 -5.72 -4.79 -14.61
N LEU A 101 -5.97 -5.78 -15.47
CA LEU A 101 -7.18 -6.59 -15.41
C LEU A 101 -7.26 -7.39 -14.10
N MET A 102 -6.15 -8.04 -13.69
CA MET A 102 -6.10 -8.76 -12.43
C MET A 102 -6.28 -7.83 -11.23
N GLY A 103 -5.53 -6.72 -11.19
CA GLY A 103 -5.60 -5.74 -10.11
C GLY A 103 -6.99 -5.14 -9.94
N PHE A 104 -7.64 -4.77 -11.06
CA PHE A 104 -8.99 -4.22 -11.05
C PHE A 104 -10.04 -5.26 -10.61
N SER A 105 -9.94 -6.51 -11.08
CA SER A 105 -10.84 -7.60 -10.65
C SER A 105 -10.78 -7.82 -9.14
N PHE A 106 -9.57 -7.89 -8.57
CA PHE A 106 -9.40 -8.04 -7.13
C PHE A 106 -9.86 -6.81 -6.35
N LEU A 107 -9.62 -5.60 -6.86
CA LEU A 107 -10.12 -4.38 -6.24
C LEU A 107 -11.66 -4.39 -6.15
N VAL A 108 -12.34 -4.75 -7.24
CA VAL A 108 -13.81 -4.88 -7.27
C VAL A 108 -14.28 -5.94 -6.27
N PHE A 109 -13.64 -7.11 -6.24
CA PHE A 109 -13.95 -8.16 -5.27
C PHE A 109 -13.82 -7.68 -3.81
N LEU A 110 -12.73 -6.99 -3.48
CA LEU A 110 -12.51 -6.44 -2.13
C LEU A 110 -13.55 -5.38 -1.77
N LEU A 111 -13.91 -4.50 -2.71
CA LEU A 111 -14.94 -3.48 -2.49
C LEU A 111 -16.32 -4.12 -2.30
N VAL A 112 -16.67 -5.15 -3.06
CA VAL A 112 -17.92 -5.90 -2.90
C VAL A 112 -17.95 -6.62 -1.55
N ALA A 113 -16.87 -7.30 -1.16
CA ALA A 113 -16.77 -7.97 0.14
C ALA A 113 -16.93 -6.97 1.29
N ARG A 114 -16.31 -5.79 1.19
CA ARG A 114 -16.47 -4.70 2.15
C ARG A 114 -17.90 -4.18 2.18
N HIS A 115 -18.53 -3.96 1.03
CA HIS A 115 -19.91 -3.47 0.94
C HIS A 115 -20.92 -4.44 1.57
N VAL A 116 -20.74 -5.74 1.33
CA VAL A 116 -21.56 -6.79 1.93
C VAL A 116 -21.39 -6.81 3.46
N SER A 117 -20.16 -6.71 3.95
CA SER A 117 -19.87 -6.63 5.39
C SER A 117 -20.54 -5.43 6.06
N MET A 118 -20.55 -4.27 5.41
CA MET A 118 -21.21 -3.07 5.94
C MET A 118 -22.73 -3.22 5.98
N ARG A 119 -23.34 -3.91 5.01
CA ARG A 119 -24.79 -4.17 5.00
C ARG A 119 -25.23 -5.29 5.93
N ARG A 120 -24.34 -6.24 6.23
CA ARG A 120 -24.64 -7.41 7.07
C ARG A 120 -23.56 -7.53 8.17
N PRO A 121 -23.78 -6.96 9.37
CA PRO A 121 -22.78 -6.96 10.43
C PRO A 121 -22.39 -8.36 10.93
N LYS A 122 -23.27 -9.37 10.74
CA LYS A 122 -22.95 -10.79 11.00
C LYS A 122 -21.85 -11.35 10.07
N LEU A 123 -21.56 -10.68 8.95
CA LEU A 123 -20.58 -11.09 7.94
C LEU A 123 -19.30 -10.23 7.98
N PHE A 124 -19.00 -9.55 9.09
CA PHE A 124 -17.77 -8.77 9.24
C PHE A 124 -16.49 -9.56 8.94
N TRP A 125 -16.48 -10.85 9.31
CA TRP A 125 -15.39 -11.78 9.00
C TRP A 125 -15.09 -11.90 7.51
N VAL A 126 -16.08 -11.72 6.63
CA VAL A 126 -15.89 -11.78 5.18
C VAL A 126 -14.97 -10.65 4.71
N SER A 127 -15.17 -9.43 5.20
CA SER A 127 -14.30 -8.30 4.83
C SER A 127 -12.89 -8.44 5.42
N ALA A 128 -12.75 -9.06 6.61
CA ALA A 128 -11.45 -9.30 7.22
C ALA A 128 -10.67 -10.41 6.48
N ALA A 129 -11.36 -11.45 6.00
CA ALA A 129 -10.76 -12.56 5.27
C ALA A 129 -10.49 -12.25 3.79
N ALA A 130 -11.20 -11.29 3.19
CA ALA A 130 -11.14 -11.00 1.76
C ALA A 130 -9.72 -10.70 1.23
N PRO A 131 -8.85 -9.92 1.91
CA PRO A 131 -7.46 -9.72 1.47
C PRO A 131 -6.65 -11.01 1.44
N LEU A 132 -6.83 -11.90 2.42
CA LEU A 132 -6.14 -13.19 2.47
C LEU A 132 -6.63 -14.11 1.33
N VAL A 133 -7.94 -14.18 1.12
CA VAL A 133 -8.55 -14.95 0.02
C VAL A 133 -8.05 -14.43 -1.33
N CYS A 134 -7.96 -13.11 -1.50
CA CYS A 134 -7.42 -12.47 -2.69
C CYS A 134 -5.98 -12.93 -2.98
N VAL A 135 -5.11 -13.01 -1.97
CA VAL A 135 -3.71 -13.44 -2.13
C VAL A 135 -3.61 -14.94 -2.46
N ILE A 136 -4.42 -15.78 -1.81
CA ILE A 136 -4.45 -17.22 -2.08
C ILE A 136 -4.92 -17.47 -3.52
N LEU A 137 -6.03 -16.83 -3.92
CA LEU A 137 -6.63 -17.00 -5.24
C LEU A 137 -5.73 -16.45 -6.35
N SER A 138 -5.06 -15.31 -6.12
CA SER A 138 -4.08 -14.77 -7.07
C SER A 138 -2.88 -15.70 -7.25
N THR A 139 -2.33 -16.25 -6.16
CA THR A 139 -1.20 -17.19 -6.20
C THR A 139 -1.57 -18.46 -6.97
N PHE A 140 -2.77 -19.01 -6.73
CA PHE A 140 -3.27 -20.19 -7.42
C PHE A 140 -3.47 -19.95 -8.92
N LEU A 141 -4.07 -18.81 -9.30
CA LEU A 141 -4.24 -18.44 -10.71
C LEU A 141 -2.90 -18.30 -11.43
N VAL A 142 -1.92 -17.60 -10.84
CA VAL A 142 -0.60 -17.43 -11.45
C VAL A 142 0.11 -18.77 -11.63
N PHE A 143 0.01 -19.68 -10.66
CA PHE A 143 0.57 -21.02 -10.77
C PHE A 143 -0.08 -21.82 -11.91
N ALA A 144 -1.41 -21.81 -12.01
CA ALA A 144 -2.15 -22.49 -13.06
C ALA A 144 -1.80 -21.96 -14.46
N PHE A 145 -1.72 -20.63 -14.63
CA PHE A 145 -1.32 -20.02 -15.90
C PHE A 145 0.12 -20.36 -16.29
N LYS A 146 1.06 -20.35 -15.32
CA LYS A 146 2.45 -20.73 -15.60
C LYS A 146 2.59 -22.20 -15.96
N ALA A 147 1.85 -23.09 -15.28
CA ALA A 147 1.80 -24.52 -15.59
C ALA A 147 1.21 -24.78 -16.99
N LEU A 148 0.15 -24.06 -17.37
CA LEU A 148 -0.45 -24.15 -18.70
C LEU A 148 0.52 -23.68 -19.80
N ASN A 149 1.25 -22.59 -19.56
CA ASN A 149 2.19 -22.04 -20.54
C ASN A 149 3.46 -22.89 -20.70
N ILE A 150 3.87 -23.62 -19.65
CA ILE A 150 4.97 -24.61 -19.70
C ILE A 150 4.58 -25.88 -20.45
N PHE A 151 3.29 -26.24 -20.48
CA PHE A 151 2.79 -27.42 -21.20
C PHE A 151 2.59 -27.18 -22.71
N ILE A 152 2.57 -25.91 -23.15
CA ILE A 152 2.31 -25.49 -24.54
C ILE A 152 3.62 -25.22 -25.32
N ILE A 153 4.78 -25.25 -24.66
CA ILE A 153 6.14 -25.13 -25.26
C ILE A 153 6.80 -26.50 -25.22
#